data_AF-A0A2V2UBS2-F1
#
_entry.id   AF-A0A2V2UBS2-F1
#
_cell.length_a   1.000
_cell.length_b   1.000
_cell.length_c   1.000
_cell.angle_alpha   90.00
_cell.angle_beta   90.00
_cell.angle_gamma   90.00
#
_symmetry.space_group_name_H-M   'P 1'
#
loop_
_entity.id
_entity.type
_entity.pdbx_description
1 polymer ?
#
loop_
_entity_poly.entity_id
_entity_poly.type
_entity_poly.pdbx_seq_one_letter_code
_entity_poly.pdbx_strand_id
1 'polypeptide(L)' 'MSKLRKGAHWVQNIIHNPRVSFTVNHTIFTGTARIIDQDNEPELSAEISKLMSTKYGWNEGLIVELTCY' A
#
# COMPACT_ATOMS: atom_id res chain seq x y z
N MET A 1 13.87 -7.26 1.87
CA MET A 1 12.41 -7.40 2.07
C MET A 1 12.09 -8.48 3.12
N SER A 2 11.45 -8.11 4.24
CA SER A 2 11.04 -9.09 5.27
C SER A 2 9.82 -9.89 4.80
N LYS A 3 9.96 -11.23 4.76
CA LYS A 3 8.92 -12.20 4.39
C LYS A 3 7.62 -12.07 5.20
N LEU A 4 7.68 -11.46 6.38
CA LEU A 4 6.54 -11.30 7.30
C LEU A 4 5.45 -10.37 6.75
N ARG A 5 5.80 -9.37 5.94
CA ARG A 5 4.83 -8.35 5.48
C ARG A 5 3.90 -8.84 4.38
N LYS A 6 4.39 -9.66 3.45
CA LYS A 6 3.58 -10.29 2.40
C LYS A 6 2.70 -11.44 2.93
N GLY A 7 2.95 -11.91 4.16
CA GLY A 7 2.22 -13.01 4.80
C GLY A 7 0.94 -12.60 5.54
N ALA A 8 0.70 -11.30 5.75
CA ALA A 8 -0.52 -10.85 6.40
C ALA A 8 -1.75 -11.17 5.53
N HIS A 9 -2.81 -11.72 6.13
CA HIS A 9 -3.99 -12.18 5.38
C HIS A 9 -4.63 -11.07 4.53
N TRP A 10 -4.67 -9.83 5.02
CA TRP A 10 -5.21 -8.71 4.25
C TRP A 10 -4.38 -8.41 2.99
N VAL A 11 -3.06 -8.60 3.05
CA VAL A 11 -2.15 -8.43 1.91
C VAL A 11 -2.38 -9.54 0.89
N GLN A 12 -2.49 -10.79 1.37
CA GLN A 12 -2.81 -11.91 0.49
C GLN A 12 -4.17 -11.74 -0.18
N ASN A 13 -5.16 -11.24 0.54
CA ASN A 13 -6.47 -10.94 -0.02
C ASN A 13 -6.39 -9.93 -1.16
N ILE A 14 -5.61 -8.84 -1.02
CA ILE A 14 -5.40 -7.85 -2.08
C ILE A 14 -4.70 -8.49 -3.30
N ILE A 15 -3.70 -9.35 -3.08
CA ILE A 15 -3.00 -10.06 -4.16
C ILE A 15 -3.97 -10.95 -4.95
N HIS A 16 -4.91 -11.63 -4.26
CA HIS A 16 -5.87 -12.53 -4.91
C HIS A 16 -7.07 -11.79 -5.51
N ASN A 17 -7.55 -10.74 -4.85
CA ASN A 17 -8.67 -9.91 -5.27
C ASN A 17 -8.37 -8.44 -4.98
N PRO A 18 -7.98 -7.67 -6.02
CA PRO A 18 -7.67 -6.25 -5.87
C PRO A 18 -8.85 -5.37 -5.41
N ARG A 19 -10.10 -5.85 -5.50
CA ARG A 19 -11.27 -5.02 -5.15
C ARG A 19 -11.31 -4.75 -3.66
N VAL A 20 -11.35 -3.46 -3.30
CA VAL A 20 -11.39 -3.00 -1.91
C VAL A 20 -12.43 -1.90 -1.74
N SER A 21 -12.93 -1.77 -0.51
CA SER A 21 -13.57 -0.56 -0.03
C SER A 21 -12.74 0.03 1.09
N PHE A 22 -12.53 1.33 1.09
CA PHE A 22 -11.73 2.02 2.10
C PHE A 22 -12.40 3.32 2.52
N THR A 23 -12.20 3.71 3.78
CA THR A 23 -12.80 4.91 4.37
C THR A 23 -11.73 5.94 4.63
N VAL A 24 -11.93 7.16 4.12
CA VAL A 24 -11.10 8.32 4.45
C VAL A 24 -11.97 9.35 5.15
N ASN A 25 -11.60 9.71 6.38
CA ASN A 25 -12.42 10.46 7.34
C ASN A 25 -13.77 9.76 7.57
N HIS A 26 -14.79 10.09 6.78
CA HIS A 26 -16.14 9.52 6.85
C HIS A 26 -16.72 9.16 5.48
N THR A 27 -15.92 9.23 4.42
CA THR A 27 -16.35 8.88 3.06
C THR A 27 -15.84 7.49 2.70
N ILE A 28 -16.76 6.62 2.27
CA ILE A 28 -16.44 5.29 1.78
C ILE A 28 -16.17 5.37 0.29
N PHE A 29 -15.02 4.86 -0.11
CA PHE A 29 -14.62 4.70 -1.51
C PHE A 29 -14.64 3.22 -1.86
N THR A 30 -15.01 2.91 -3.09
CA THR A 30 -14.84 1.58 -3.68
C THR A 30 -13.81 1.69 -4.80
N GLY A 31 -12.97 0.67 -4.94
CA GLY A 31 -11.80 0.79 -5.79
C GLY A 31 -11.02 -0.50 -5.93
N THR A 32 -9.77 -0.33 -6.38
CA THR A 32 -8.76 -1.38 -6.43
C THR A 32 -7.56 -1.02 -5.58
N ALA A 33 -6.89 -2.05 -5.06
CA ALA A 33 -5.61 -1.94 -4.36
C ALA A 33 -4.54 -2.75 -5.09
N ARG A 34 -3.31 -2.25 -5.11
CA ARG A 34 -2.14 -3.03 -5.54
C ARG A 34 -0.95 -2.77 -4.62
N ILE A 35 -0.11 -3.78 -4.48
CA ILE A 35 1.16 -3.64 -3.75
C ILE A 35 2.16 -3.00 -4.69
N ILE A 36 2.82 -1.93 -4.25
CA ILE A 36 3.96 -1.36 -4.97
C ILE A 36 5.18 -2.22 -4.65
N ASP A 37 5.77 -2.83 -5.67
CA ASP A 37 6.99 -3.61 -5.52
C ASP A 37 8.19 -2.68 -5.66
N GLN A 38 8.93 -2.48 -4.57
CA GLN A 38 10.09 -1.60 -4.52
C GLN A 38 11.20 -2.01 -5.51
N ASP A 39 11.30 -3.29 -5.84
CA ASP A 39 12.33 -3.78 -6.78
C ASP A 39 11.95 -3.46 -8.23
N ASN A 40 10.64 -3.43 -8.54
CA ASN A 40 10.13 -3.11 -9.88
C ASN A 40 9.82 -1.61 -10.07
N GLU A 41 9.48 -0.90 -8.99
CA GLU A 41 9.09 0.51 -8.97
C GLU A 41 9.94 1.31 -7.94
N PRO A 42 11.28 1.38 -8.12
CA PRO A 42 12.20 1.95 -7.14
C PRO A 42 12.01 3.47 -6.95
N GLU A 43 11.69 4.20 -8.01
CA GLU A 43 11.51 5.66 -7.93
C GLU A 43 10.24 6.03 -7.15
N LEU A 44 9.10 5.41 -7.50
CA LEU A 44 7.83 5.62 -6.82
C LEU A 44 7.90 5.21 -5.34
N SER A 45 8.51 4.05 -5.06
CA SER A 45 8.67 3.58 -3.68
C SER A 45 9.58 4.47 -2.85
N ALA A 46 10.64 5.04 -3.43
CA ALA A 46 11.52 5.99 -2.76
C ALA A 46 10.81 7.31 -2.42
N GLU A 47 10.02 7.85 -3.36
CA GLU A 47 9.26 9.09 -3.14
C GLU A 47 8.24 8.92 -2.00
N ILE A 48 7.47 7.82 -2.03
CA ILE A 48 6.52 7.50 -0.97
C ILE A 48 7.24 7.28 0.36
N SER A 49 8.38 6.58 0.37
CA SER A 49 9.17 6.37 1.59
C SER A 49 9.64 7.69 2.22
N LYS A 50 10.03 8.67 1.39
CA LYS A 50 10.37 10.02 1.85
C LYS A 50 9.17 10.70 2.50
N LEU A 51 8.01 10.67 1.85
CA LEU A 51 6.77 11.25 2.39
C LEU A 51 6.36 10.60 3.73
N MET A 52 6.46 9.27 3.83
CA MET A 52 6.17 8.52 5.05
C MET A 52 7.12 8.90 6.18
N SER A 53 8.43 8.96 5.90
CA SER A 53 9.43 9.40 6.88
C SER A 53 9.15 10.82 7.38
N THR A 54 8.80 11.74 6.48
CA THR A 54 8.52 13.14 6.85
C THR A 54 7.26 13.26 7.69
N LYS A 55 6.20 12.51 7.37
CA LYS A 55 4.90 12.62 8.04
C LYS A 55 4.83 11.85 9.36
N TYR A 56 5.45 10.67 9.42
CA TYR A 56 5.26 9.72 10.53
C TYR A 56 6.56 9.34 11.26
N GLY A 57 7.74 9.75 10.76
CA GLY A 57 9.02 9.39 11.36
C GLY A 57 9.52 7.97 11.05
N TRP A 58 8.80 7.21 10.21
CA TRP A 58 9.18 5.87 9.76
C TRP A 58 8.75 5.63 8.30
N ASN A 59 9.47 4.78 7.58
CA ASN A 59 9.23 4.54 6.15
C ASN A 59 9.38 3.07 5.72
N GLU A 60 9.68 2.17 6.64
CA GLU A 60 9.87 0.76 6.36
C GLU A 60 8.51 0.04 6.25
N GLY A 61 7.56 0.55 5.47
CA GLY A 61 6.23 -0.04 5.31
C GLY A 61 6.12 -1.00 4.12
N LEU A 62 5.02 -1.75 4.05
CA LEU A 62 4.53 -2.26 2.77
C LEU A 62 3.71 -1.13 2.13
N ILE A 63 4.05 -0.73 0.91
CA ILE A 63 3.33 0.32 0.19
C ILE A 63 2.19 -0.32 -0.60
N VAL A 64 0.99 0.19 -0.40
CA VAL A 64 -0.23 -0.22 -1.11
C VAL A 64 -0.84 1.01 -1.75
N GLU A 65 -0.99 0.98 -3.06
CA GLU A 65 -1.67 2.00 -3.84
C GLU A 65 -3.18 1.70 -3.88
N LEU A 66 -4.00 2.74 -3.73
CA LEU A 66 -5.46 2.68 -3.77
C LEU A 66 -5.97 3.56 -4.91
N THR A 67 -6.85 3.03 -5.75
CA THR A 67 -7.49 3.75 -6.85
C THR A 67 -9.00 3.58 -6.76
N CYS A 68 -9.77 4.67 -6.71
CA CYS A 68 -11.23 4.63 -6.68
C CYS A 68 -11.85 4.75 -8.08
N TYR A 69 -13.09 4.28 -8.22
CA TYR A 69 -13.97 4.48 -9.37
C TYR A 69 -15.38 4.86 -8.93
#